data_AF-A0A2V8PAW4-F1
#
_entry.id   AF-A0A2V8PAW4-F1
#
_cell.length_a   1.000
_cell.length_b   1.000
_cell.length_c   1.000
_cell.angle_alpha   90.00
_cell.angle_beta   90.00
_cell.angle_gamma   90.00
#
_symmetry.space_group_name_H-M   'P 1'
#
loop_
_entity.id
_entity.type
_entity.pdbx_description
1 polymer ?
#
loop_
_entity_poly.entity_id
_entity_poly.type
_entity_poly.pdbx_seq_one_letter_code
_entity_poly.pdbx_strand_id
1 'polypeptide(L)'
;MVFATIDGGTHWTRQASPTKHLLLGGAFIDYAHGWLAGAGGTILQTSNGGMTWQSGFVHDGTGARFDAISFVGTRLGWAVGAAGCIFATTDGGRTWLPQNSPATIDLLDVKFVDASDGWVAGDQGLLLHTIDGGGHWSVESSGTSHALQRLFFTDRNHGWAAGFGGTILALSQAHAPRLKQ
;
A
#
# COMPACT_ATOMS: atom_id res chain seq x y z
N MET A 1 3.27 17.94 2.83
CA MET A 1 2.19 18.78 3.41
C MET A 1 0.87 18.08 3.17
N VAL A 2 -0.11 18.24 4.05
CA VAL A 2 -1.45 17.65 3.89
C VAL A 2 -2.47 18.77 3.75
N PHE A 3 -3.41 18.64 2.82
CA PHE A 3 -4.52 19.56 2.62
C PHE A 3 -5.82 18.76 2.56
N ALA A 4 -6.91 19.33 3.07
CA ALA A 4 -8.23 18.73 3.04
C ALA A 4 -9.28 19.73 2.53
N THR A 5 -10.31 19.21 1.89
CA THR A 5 -11.48 19.94 1.41
C THR A 5 -12.75 19.27 1.94
N ILE A 6 -13.79 20.07 2.18
CA ILE A 6 -15.13 19.60 2.57
C ILE A 6 -16.21 20.02 1.56
N ASP A 7 -15.80 20.62 0.44
CA ASP A 7 -16.68 21.28 -0.52
C ASP A 7 -16.38 20.85 -1.96
N GLY A 8 -15.89 19.62 -2.14
CA GLY A 8 -15.59 19.06 -3.46
C GLY A 8 -14.37 19.68 -4.14
N GLY A 9 -13.48 20.31 -3.35
CA GLY A 9 -12.23 20.87 -3.84
C GLY A 9 -12.28 22.36 -4.19
N THR A 10 -13.36 23.07 -3.86
CA THR A 10 -13.41 24.53 -4.07
C THR A 10 -12.52 25.29 -3.08
N HIS A 11 -12.43 24.81 -1.84
CA HIS A 11 -11.50 25.34 -0.84
C HIS A 11 -10.67 24.22 -0.20
N TRP A 12 -9.41 24.55 0.08
CA TRP A 12 -8.44 23.64 0.68
C TRP A 12 -7.85 24.25 1.94
N THR A 13 -7.94 23.51 3.04
CA THR A 13 -7.34 23.90 4.33
C THR A 13 -6.13 23.03 4.60
N ARG A 14 -5.00 23.67 4.90
CA ARG A 14 -3.78 22.97 5.30
C ARG A 14 -3.98 22.27 6.64
N GLN A 15 -3.67 20.98 6.69
CA GLN A 15 -3.66 20.19 7.92
C GLN A 15 -2.24 20.12 8.49
N ALA A 16 -2.13 20.17 9.81
CA ALA A 16 -0.86 19.98 10.50
C ALA A 16 -0.46 18.50 10.46
N SER A 17 0.78 18.21 10.06
CA SER A 17 1.37 16.87 10.10
C SER A 17 2.55 16.84 11.08
N PRO A 18 2.74 15.78 11.87
CA PRO A 18 3.83 15.68 12.84
C PRO A 18 5.20 15.38 12.20
N THR A 19 5.27 15.27 10.88
CA THR A 19 6.47 14.92 10.11
C THR A 19 6.84 15.99 9.10
N LYS A 20 8.13 16.04 8.76
CA LYS A 20 8.69 16.78 7.63
C LYS A 20 9.13 15.86 6.49
N HIS A 21 9.06 14.55 6.66
CA HIS A 21 9.39 13.58 5.62
C HIS A 21 8.36 13.61 4.48
N LEU A 22 8.80 13.13 3.32
CA LEU A 22 7.94 12.96 2.15
C LEU A 22 6.86 11.90 2.45
N LEU A 23 5.62 12.21 2.11
CA LEU A 23 4.50 11.28 2.13
C LEU A 23 4.24 10.85 0.67
N LEU A 24 4.17 9.54 0.44
CA LEU A 24 4.22 8.92 -0.89
C LEU A 24 2.94 8.15 -1.22
N GLY A 25 2.39 7.46 -0.24
CA GLY A 25 1.18 6.66 -0.37
C GLY A 25 0.16 6.98 0.71
N GLY A 26 -1.10 6.66 0.45
CA GLY A 26 -2.16 6.87 1.42
C GLY A 26 -3.41 6.06 1.11
N ALA A 27 -4.20 5.79 2.15
CA ALA A 27 -5.48 5.11 2.05
C ALA A 27 -6.48 5.77 3.00
N PHE A 28 -7.70 6.00 2.52
CA PHE A 28 -8.87 6.29 3.36
C PHE A 28 -9.90 5.19 3.11
N ILE A 29 -10.49 4.67 4.18
CA ILE A 29 -11.54 3.65 4.11
C ILE A 29 -12.93 4.25 4.30
N ASP A 30 -13.00 5.42 4.93
CA ASP A 30 -14.19 6.24 5.08
C ASP A 30 -13.76 7.71 5.23
N TYR A 31 -14.70 8.61 5.53
CA TYR A 31 -14.44 10.04 5.65
C TYR A 31 -13.56 10.42 6.87
N ALA A 32 -13.48 9.54 7.87
CA ALA A 32 -12.84 9.81 9.16
C ALA A 32 -11.48 9.11 9.28
N HIS A 33 -11.38 7.88 8.78
CA HIS A 33 -10.23 6.99 8.98
C HIS A 33 -9.34 6.95 7.74
N GLY A 34 -8.10 7.39 7.92
CA GLY A 34 -7.10 7.40 6.86
C GLY A 34 -5.68 7.25 7.38
N TRP A 35 -4.81 6.82 6.48
CA TRP A 35 -3.40 6.58 6.73
C TRP A 35 -2.55 7.13 5.60
N LEU A 36 -1.39 7.66 5.94
CA LEU A 36 -0.39 8.15 4.98
C LEU A 36 0.95 7.47 5.30
N ALA A 37 1.68 7.06 4.29
CA ALA A 37 2.98 6.41 4.42
C ALA A 37 4.02 7.14 3.57
N GLY A 38 5.30 7.04 3.96
CA GLY A 38 6.35 7.75 3.25
C GLY A 38 7.76 7.44 3.72
N ALA A 39 8.66 8.39 3.49
CA ALA A 39 10.08 8.26 3.78
C ALA A 39 10.40 8.28 5.29
N GLY A 40 11.54 7.70 5.66
CA GLY A 40 12.08 7.74 7.03
C GLY A 40 11.27 6.90 8.04
N GLY A 41 10.59 5.84 7.57
CA GLY A 41 9.72 5.00 8.39
C GLY A 41 8.41 5.71 8.77
N THR A 42 8.05 6.79 8.07
CA THR A 42 6.87 7.59 8.40
C THR A 42 5.59 6.85 8.01
N ILE A 43 4.76 6.55 9.01
CA ILE A 43 3.34 6.22 8.82
C ILE A 43 2.53 7.12 9.75
N LEU A 44 1.51 7.77 9.20
CA LEU A 44 0.57 8.63 9.92
C LEU A 44 -0.83 8.05 9.82
N GLN A 45 -1.66 8.32 10.81
CA GLN A 45 -3.05 7.90 10.92
C GLN A 45 -3.93 9.05 11.42
N THR A 46 -5.16 9.04 10.94
CA THR A 46 -6.23 9.93 11.39
C THR A 46 -7.51 9.13 11.60
N SER A 47 -8.34 9.58 12.54
CA SER A 47 -9.68 9.05 12.80
C SER A 47 -10.74 10.16 12.81
N ASN A 48 -10.39 11.35 12.29
CA ASN A 48 -11.25 12.54 12.23
C ASN A 48 -11.10 13.29 10.89
N GLY A 49 -10.84 12.56 9.81
CA GLY A 49 -10.81 13.10 8.46
C GLY A 49 -9.61 13.99 8.17
N GLY A 50 -8.51 13.77 8.89
CA GLY A 50 -7.27 14.50 8.71
C GLY A 50 -7.20 15.82 9.49
N MET A 51 -8.17 16.14 10.36
CA MET A 51 -8.08 17.28 11.28
C MET A 51 -6.89 17.16 12.23
N THR A 52 -6.61 15.93 12.68
CA THR A 52 -5.37 15.59 13.39
C THR A 52 -4.74 14.34 12.81
N TRP A 53 -3.41 14.34 12.80
CA TRP A 53 -2.57 13.22 12.38
C TRP A 53 -1.68 12.81 13.54
N GLN A 54 -1.65 11.52 13.83
CA GLN A 54 -0.72 10.91 14.77
C GLN A 54 0.37 10.18 13.99
N SER A 55 1.43 9.74 14.67
CA SER A 55 2.45 8.87 14.06
C SER A 55 2.27 7.44 14.56
N GLY A 56 2.39 6.47 13.67
CA GLY A 56 2.54 5.06 14.01
C GLY A 56 3.97 4.72 14.42
N PHE A 57 4.14 3.78 15.33
CA PHE A 57 5.44 3.23 15.69
C PHE A 57 5.80 2.06 14.76
N VAL A 58 6.90 2.18 14.02
CA VAL A 58 7.37 1.15 13.09
C VAL A 58 8.60 0.45 13.67
N HIS A 59 8.43 -0.79 14.10
CA HIS A 59 9.52 -1.61 14.64
C HIS A 59 10.56 -1.89 13.56
N ASP A 60 11.84 -1.74 13.85
CA ASP A 60 12.93 -2.02 12.88
C ASP A 60 12.79 -1.28 11.53
N GLY A 61 11.97 -0.22 11.48
CA GLY A 61 11.66 0.53 10.26
C GLY A 61 12.48 1.80 10.08
N THR A 62 13.56 1.98 10.85
CA THR A 62 14.41 3.16 10.79
C THR A 62 14.97 3.33 9.38
N GLY A 63 14.64 4.44 8.72
CA GLY A 63 15.09 4.74 7.36
C GLY A 63 14.31 4.03 6.25
N ALA A 64 13.29 3.21 6.57
CA ALA A 64 12.42 2.62 5.56
C ALA A 64 11.74 3.70 4.71
N ARG A 65 11.44 3.40 3.45
CA ARG A 65 10.61 4.24 2.60
C ARG A 65 9.41 3.43 2.18
N PHE A 66 8.22 3.88 2.58
CA PHE A 66 6.97 3.27 2.19
C PHE A 66 6.39 4.03 1.00
N ASP A 67 6.19 3.32 -0.10
CA ASP A 67 5.67 3.85 -1.35
C ASP A 67 4.13 3.68 -1.42
N ALA A 68 3.58 2.67 -0.75
CA ALA A 68 2.14 2.42 -0.70
C ALA A 68 1.66 1.84 0.64
N ILE A 69 0.36 2.00 0.88
CA ILE A 69 -0.33 1.49 2.07
C ILE A 69 -1.74 1.03 1.70
N SER A 70 -2.21 -0.06 2.31
CA SER A 70 -3.55 -0.63 2.14
C SER A 70 -4.13 -0.96 3.50
N PHE A 71 -5.45 -0.76 3.66
CA PHE A 71 -6.18 -1.09 4.88
C PHE A 71 -7.43 -1.89 4.59
N VAL A 72 -7.73 -2.85 5.45
CA VAL A 72 -8.99 -3.61 5.49
C VAL A 72 -9.66 -3.35 6.84
N GLY A 73 -10.74 -2.57 6.80
CA GLY A 73 -11.35 -2.01 8.00
C GLY A 73 -10.39 -1.08 8.76
N THR A 74 -10.72 -0.77 10.01
CA THR A 74 -10.00 0.24 10.82
C THR A 74 -8.75 -0.29 11.53
N ARG A 75 -8.46 -1.60 11.41
CA ARG A 75 -7.45 -2.27 12.23
C ARG A 75 -6.31 -2.91 11.46
N LEU A 76 -6.62 -3.56 10.34
CA LEU A 76 -5.65 -4.33 9.57
C LEU A 76 -5.10 -3.46 8.44
N GLY A 77 -3.79 -3.34 8.37
CA GLY A 77 -3.14 -2.57 7.32
C GLY A 77 -1.76 -3.10 6.96
N TRP A 78 -1.33 -2.81 5.74
CA TRP A 78 -0.05 -3.22 5.18
C TRP A 78 0.60 -2.04 4.47
N ALA A 79 1.89 -1.83 4.71
CA ALA A 79 2.71 -0.81 4.07
C ALA A 79 3.88 -1.49 3.36
N VAL A 80 4.17 -1.06 2.14
CA VAL A 80 5.25 -1.61 1.32
C VAL A 80 6.10 -0.50 0.73
N GLY A 81 7.34 -0.82 0.36
CA GLY A 81 8.18 0.14 -0.34
C GLY A 81 9.57 -0.36 -0.67
N ALA A 82 10.56 0.50 -0.43
CA ALA A 82 11.92 0.32 -0.88
C ALA A 82 12.55 -1.01 -0.42
N ALA A 83 13.43 -1.56 -1.26
CA ALA A 83 14.24 -2.74 -0.94
C ALA A 83 13.41 -3.94 -0.40
N GLY A 84 12.20 -4.12 -0.94
CA GLY A 84 11.35 -5.25 -0.60
C GLY A 84 10.65 -5.16 0.76
N CYS A 85 10.69 -4.01 1.46
CA CYS A 85 10.15 -3.93 2.81
C CYS A 85 8.62 -4.04 2.84
N ILE A 86 8.10 -4.90 3.73
CA ILE A 86 6.68 -5.09 3.98
C ILE A 86 6.45 -5.02 5.49
N PHE A 87 5.47 -4.22 5.89
CA PHE A 87 5.09 -4.05 7.29
C PHE A 87 3.58 -4.20 7.43
N ALA A 88 3.14 -4.76 8.55
CA ALA A 88 1.74 -4.94 8.85
C ALA A 88 1.36 -4.41 10.23
N THR A 89 0.09 -4.01 10.37
CA THR A 89 -0.51 -3.59 11.63
C THR A 89 -1.82 -4.35 11.87
N THR A 90 -2.15 -4.56 13.15
CA THR A 90 -3.43 -5.14 13.58
C THR A 90 -4.18 -4.26 14.60
N ASP A 91 -3.65 -3.05 14.84
CA ASP A 91 -4.14 -2.11 15.84
C ASP A 91 -4.48 -0.72 15.27
N GLY A 92 -4.70 -0.66 13.95
CA GLY A 92 -5.09 0.56 13.23
C GLY A 92 -3.91 1.49 12.92
N GLY A 93 -2.71 0.94 12.80
CA GLY A 93 -1.51 1.67 12.46
C GLY A 93 -0.83 2.36 13.64
N ARG A 94 -1.16 1.98 14.88
CA ARG A 94 -0.44 2.44 16.07
C ARG A 94 0.92 1.76 16.18
N THR A 95 0.96 0.46 15.89
CA THR A 95 2.20 -0.32 15.80
C THR A 95 2.27 -1.07 14.47
N TRP A 96 3.48 -1.15 13.91
CA TRP A 96 3.79 -1.83 12.66
C TRP A 96 4.96 -2.78 12.86
N LEU A 97 4.77 -4.02 12.43
CA LEU A 97 5.76 -5.09 12.53
C LEU A 97 6.21 -5.52 11.12
N PRO A 98 7.50 -5.86 10.94
CA PRO A 98 7.98 -6.34 9.65
C PRO A 98 7.37 -7.70 9.29
N GLN A 99 7.14 -7.92 8.01
CA GLN A 99 6.81 -9.23 7.44
C GLN A 99 7.97 -9.73 6.58
N ASN A 100 8.12 -11.05 6.47
CA ASN A 100 9.13 -11.65 5.61
C ASN A 100 8.74 -11.45 4.14
N SER A 101 9.60 -10.79 3.38
CA SER A 101 9.44 -10.57 1.95
C SER A 101 10.49 -11.39 1.18
N PRO A 102 10.11 -12.10 0.10
CA PRO A 102 11.07 -12.74 -0.79
C PRO A 102 11.76 -11.75 -1.74
N ALA A 103 11.31 -10.49 -1.77
CA ALA A 103 11.80 -9.47 -2.69
C ALA A 103 12.92 -8.63 -2.06
N THR A 104 13.85 -8.19 -2.91
CA THR A 104 14.94 -7.25 -2.54
C THR A 104 14.91 -5.96 -3.35
N ILE A 105 13.91 -5.82 -4.23
CA ILE A 105 13.68 -4.66 -5.10
C ILE A 105 12.46 -3.86 -4.62
N ASP A 106 12.27 -2.67 -5.18
CA ASP A 106 11.23 -1.75 -4.72
C ASP A 106 9.82 -2.29 -4.99
N LEU A 107 8.98 -2.19 -3.96
CA LEU A 107 7.56 -2.51 -3.98
C LEU A 107 6.79 -1.19 -4.15
N LEU A 108 5.96 -1.09 -5.19
CA LEU A 108 5.41 0.18 -5.65
C LEU A 108 3.94 0.37 -5.28
N ASP A 109 3.17 -0.72 -5.18
CA ASP A 109 1.78 -0.67 -4.71
C ASP A 109 1.42 -1.95 -3.95
N VAL A 110 0.47 -1.83 -3.02
CA VAL A 110 -0.11 -2.94 -2.26
C VAL A 110 -1.62 -2.79 -2.24
N LYS A 111 -2.33 -3.91 -2.42
CA LYS A 111 -3.79 -3.98 -2.26
C LYS A 111 -4.16 -5.27 -1.55
N PHE A 112 -4.90 -5.12 -0.46
CA PHE A 112 -5.57 -6.22 0.21
C PHE A 112 -7.06 -6.19 -0.13
N VAL A 113 -7.58 -7.31 -0.61
CA VAL A 113 -9.00 -7.49 -0.92
C VAL A 113 -9.77 -7.79 0.36
N ASP A 114 -9.16 -8.55 1.26
CA ASP A 114 -9.67 -8.87 2.59
C ASP A 114 -8.50 -9.08 3.57
N ALA A 115 -8.79 -9.60 4.77
CA ALA A 115 -7.78 -9.79 5.81
C ALA A 115 -6.69 -10.82 5.46
N SER A 116 -6.91 -11.65 4.45
CA SER A 116 -6.06 -12.78 4.07
C SER A 116 -5.46 -12.63 2.68
N ASP A 117 -6.21 -12.13 1.71
CA ASP A 117 -5.79 -12.04 0.30
C ASP A 117 -5.21 -10.65 -0.01
N GLY A 118 -3.92 -10.63 -0.36
CA GLY A 118 -3.18 -9.41 -0.65
C GLY A 118 -2.18 -9.56 -1.78
N TRP A 119 -2.06 -8.51 -2.57
CA TRP A 119 -1.15 -8.40 -3.70
C TRP A 119 -0.21 -7.23 -3.53
N VAL A 120 1.02 -7.42 -3.98
CA VAL A 120 2.04 -6.36 -4.11
C VAL A 120 2.57 -6.36 -5.53
N ALA A 121 2.71 -5.16 -6.10
CA ALA A 121 3.36 -4.93 -7.38
C ALA A 121 4.66 -4.17 -7.16
N GLY A 122 5.68 -4.46 -7.97
CA GLY A 122 6.99 -3.83 -7.84
C GLY A 122 7.73 -3.65 -9.15
N ASP A 123 9.00 -3.28 -9.00
CA ASP A 123 9.93 -3.18 -10.12
C ASP A 123 10.14 -4.51 -10.84
N GLN A 124 10.69 -4.43 -12.05
CA GLN A 124 11.08 -5.60 -12.85
C GLN A 124 9.95 -6.63 -13.09
N GLY A 125 8.69 -6.17 -13.12
CA GLY A 125 7.54 -7.04 -13.30
C GLY A 125 7.17 -7.87 -12.07
N LEU A 126 7.67 -7.52 -10.88
CA LEU A 126 7.40 -8.26 -9.66
C LEU A 126 5.92 -8.22 -9.29
N LEU A 127 5.36 -9.39 -9.00
CA LEU A 127 4.12 -9.57 -8.29
C LEU A 127 4.37 -10.48 -7.09
N LEU A 128 3.89 -10.07 -5.91
CA LEU A 128 3.78 -10.93 -4.75
C LEU A 128 2.31 -11.15 -4.43
N HIS A 129 1.98 -12.37 -3.98
CA HIS A 129 0.64 -12.74 -3.54
C HIS A 129 0.72 -13.42 -2.16
N THR A 130 -0.24 -13.11 -1.30
CA THR A 130 -0.47 -13.80 -0.03
C THR A 130 -1.93 -14.19 0.09
N ILE A 131 -2.18 -15.31 0.77
CA ILE A 131 -3.51 -15.81 1.11
C ILE A 131 -3.67 -16.01 2.63
N ASP A 132 -2.71 -15.52 3.43
CA ASP A 132 -2.68 -15.65 4.88
C ASP A 132 -2.35 -14.32 5.60
N GLY A 133 -2.62 -13.18 4.94
CA GLY A 133 -2.42 -11.85 5.53
C GLY A 133 -0.96 -11.41 5.56
N GLY A 134 -0.10 -12.02 4.76
CA GLY A 134 1.34 -11.77 4.69
C GLY A 134 2.16 -12.56 5.70
N GLY A 135 1.60 -13.65 6.25
CA GLY A 135 2.38 -14.67 6.95
C GLY A 135 3.36 -15.34 6.00
N HIS A 136 2.94 -15.53 4.75
CA HIS A 136 3.76 -15.96 3.63
C HIS A 136 3.43 -15.17 2.36
N TRP A 137 4.47 -14.75 1.64
CA TRP A 137 4.38 -14.07 0.34
C TRP A 137 5.03 -14.95 -0.73
N SER A 138 4.27 -15.27 -1.78
CA SER A 138 4.73 -16.03 -2.96
C SER A 138 4.96 -15.10 -4.14
N VAL A 139 5.99 -15.39 -4.96
CA VAL A 139 6.27 -14.64 -6.18
C VAL A 139 5.40 -15.19 -7.31
N GLU A 140 4.63 -14.33 -7.95
CA GLU A 140 3.77 -14.67 -9.09
C GLU A 140 4.41 -14.25 -10.41
N SER A 141 4.22 -15.06 -11.45
CA SER A 141 4.70 -14.70 -12.79
C SER A 141 3.79 -13.66 -13.43
N SER A 142 4.34 -12.50 -13.78
CA SER A 142 3.61 -11.42 -14.46
C SER A 142 3.67 -11.52 -15.98
N GLY A 143 4.60 -12.31 -16.53
CA GLY A 143 4.86 -12.39 -17.98
C GLY A 143 5.53 -11.14 -18.56
N THR A 144 6.05 -10.23 -17.73
CA THR A 144 6.72 -9.00 -18.17
C THR A 144 7.88 -8.64 -17.24
N SER A 145 8.81 -7.82 -17.72
CA SER A 145 9.87 -7.23 -16.90
C SER A 145 9.66 -5.72 -16.67
N HIS A 146 8.56 -5.15 -17.17
CA HIS A 146 8.24 -3.74 -16.91
C HIS A 146 7.77 -3.58 -15.46
N ALA A 147 8.21 -2.48 -14.82
CA ALA A 147 7.75 -2.14 -13.48
C ALA A 147 6.21 -2.04 -13.45
N LEU A 148 5.61 -2.71 -12.48
CA LEU A 148 4.17 -2.67 -12.23
C LEU A 148 3.93 -1.66 -11.10
N GLN A 149 3.31 -0.54 -11.45
CA GLN A 149 3.27 0.65 -10.60
C GLN A 149 2.00 0.78 -9.79
N ARG A 150 0.90 0.14 -10.23
CA ARG A 150 -0.42 0.28 -9.61
C ARG A 150 -1.17 -1.03 -9.63
N LEU A 151 -1.88 -1.29 -8.54
CA LEU A 151 -2.83 -2.38 -8.39
C LEU A 151 -4.24 -1.83 -8.20
N PHE A 152 -5.21 -2.49 -8.82
CA PHE A 152 -6.62 -2.20 -8.64
C PHE A 152 -7.41 -3.51 -8.58
N PHE A 153 -8.34 -3.62 -7.64
CA PHE A 153 -9.19 -4.80 -7.45
C PHE A 153 -10.62 -4.35 -7.21
N THR A 154 -11.58 -5.01 -7.83
CA THR A 154 -13.01 -4.86 -7.52
C THR A 154 -13.52 -5.95 -6.59
N ASP A 155 -12.89 -7.12 -6.64
CA ASP A 155 -13.10 -8.26 -5.76
C ASP A 155 -11.91 -9.23 -5.87
N ARG A 156 -12.00 -10.39 -5.23
CA ARG A 156 -10.93 -11.39 -5.16
C ARG A 156 -10.55 -12.01 -6.51
N ASN A 157 -11.47 -12.00 -7.48
CA ASN A 157 -11.30 -12.65 -8.78
C ASN A 157 -11.03 -11.65 -9.91
N HIS A 158 -11.19 -10.36 -9.65
CA HIS A 158 -11.06 -9.31 -10.66
C HIS A 158 -10.08 -8.23 -10.18
N GLY A 159 -8.82 -8.40 -10.58
CA GLY A 159 -7.74 -7.46 -10.33
C GLY A 159 -6.99 -7.06 -11.60
N TRP A 160 -6.28 -5.94 -11.51
CA TRP A 160 -5.41 -5.43 -12.57
C TRP A 160 -4.13 -4.86 -12.01
N ALA A 161 -3.03 -5.09 -12.72
CA ALA A 161 -1.79 -4.35 -12.54
C ALA A 161 -1.55 -3.46 -13.75
N ALA A 162 -1.18 -2.20 -13.52
CA ALA A 162 -0.76 -1.27 -14.55
C ALA A 162 0.69 -0.84 -14.34
N GLY A 163 1.45 -0.71 -15.42
CA GLY A 163 2.89 -0.50 -15.36
C GLY A 163 3.47 0.29 -16.54
N PHE A 164 4.80 0.36 -16.57
CA PHE A 164 5.54 1.12 -17.59
C PHE A 164 5.28 0.58 -19.01
N GLY A 165 5.43 1.46 -20.01
CA GLY A 165 5.24 1.09 -21.41
C GLY A 165 3.80 0.76 -21.82
N GLY A 166 2.82 1.17 -21.01
CA GLY A 166 1.40 0.85 -21.25
C GLY A 166 1.00 -0.57 -20.83
N THR A 167 1.83 -1.25 -20.05
CA THR A 167 1.58 -2.62 -19.59
C THR A 167 0.33 -2.68 -18.70
N ILE A 168 -0.62 -3.55 -19.06
CA ILE A 168 -1.80 -3.86 -18.25
C ILE A 168 -1.96 -5.38 -18.15
N LEU A 169 -2.03 -5.88 -16.93
CA LEU A 169 -2.25 -7.30 -16.62
C LEU A 169 -3.61 -7.48 -15.97
N ALA A 170 -4.30 -8.57 -16.30
CA ALA A 170 -5.43 -9.05 -15.51
C ALA A 170 -4.94 -10.07 -14.48
N LEU A 171 -5.37 -9.91 -13.23
CA LEU A 171 -5.04 -10.76 -12.10
C LEU A 171 -6.32 -11.50 -11.65
N SER A 172 -6.21 -12.80 -11.41
CA SER A 172 -7.29 -13.62 -10.88
C SER A 172 -6.71 -14.80 -10.11
N GLN A 173 -7.39 -15.27 -9.04
CA GLN A 173 -6.98 -16.50 -8.36
C GLN A 173 -7.08 -17.75 -9.26
N ALA A 174 -7.91 -17.73 -10.30
CA ALA A 174 -8.20 -18.91 -11.12
C ALA A 174 -7.14 -19.19 -12.19
N HIS A 175 -6.32 -18.20 -12.59
CA HIS A 175 -5.34 -18.33 -13.67
C HIS A 175 -4.18 -17.36 -13.47
N ALA A 176 -2.98 -17.78 -13.87
CA ALA A 176 -1.79 -16.94 -13.92
C ALA A 176 -2.10 -15.59 -14.63
N PRO A 177 -1.51 -14.48 -14.17
CA PRO A 177 -1.65 -13.17 -14.80
C PRO A 177 -1.42 -13.22 -16.32
N ARG A 178 -2.26 -12.52 -17.09
CA ARG A 178 -2.11 -12.42 -18.55
C ARG A 178 -2.07 -10.97 -19.01
N LEU A 179 -1.19 -10.68 -19.96
CA LEU A 179 -1.18 -9.42 -20.73
C LEU A 179 -2.48 -9.30 -21.52
N LYS A 180 -3.15 -8.15 -21.44
CA LYS A 180 -4.23 -7.84 -22.39
C LYS A 180 -3.62 -7.42 -23.72
N GLN A 181 -4.03 -8.09 -24.81
CA GLN A 181 -3.76 -7.66 -26.19
C GLN A 181 -4.67 -6.51 -26.58
#